data_AF-A0A382R489-F1
#
_entry.id   AF-A0A382R489-F1
#
_cell.length_a   1.000
_cell.length_b   1.000
_cell.length_c   1.000
_cell.angle_alpha   90.00
_cell.angle_beta   90.00
_cell.angle_gamma   90.00
#
_symmetry.space_group_name_H-M   'P 1'
#
loop_
_entity.id
_entity.type
_entity.pdbx_description
1 polymer ?
#
loop_
_entity_poly.entity_id
_entity_poly.type
_entity_poly.pdbx_seq_one_letter_code
_entity_poly.pdbx_strand_id
1 'polypeptide(L)'
;MIIIFGNGPKYFVEAEGKFICPNCNFIKRYLVKTSKDYFRLFFIPLIPIGEKSQPFVECQHCKNNWHTSVLDQNNYYLDGTLVTK
;
A
#
# COMPACT_ATOMS: atom_id res chain seq x y z
N MET A 1 -8.35 -7.75 36.73
CA MET A 1 -7.32 -7.31 35.78
C MET A 1 -7.84 -7.56 34.39
N ILE A 2 -7.99 -6.53 33.55
CA ILE A 2 -8.51 -6.67 32.19
C ILE A 2 -7.31 -6.80 31.25
N ILE A 3 -7.28 -7.86 30.44
CA ILE A 3 -6.29 -8.06 29.38
C ILE A 3 -6.99 -7.76 28.05
N ILE A 4 -6.43 -6.84 27.27
CA ILE A 4 -6.96 -6.46 25.96
C ILE A 4 -6.05 -7.06 24.90
N PHE A 5 -6.61 -7.92 24.04
CA PHE A 5 -5.91 -8.53 22.92
C PHE A 5 -6.75 -8.44 21.64
N GLY A 6 -6.09 -8.52 20.49
CA GLY A 6 -6.74 -8.52 19.18
C GLY A 6 -5.75 -8.75 18.05
N ASN A 7 -6.25 -8.80 16.83
CA ASN A 7 -5.45 -8.88 15.61
C ASN A 7 -5.71 -7.65 14.76
N GLY A 8 -4.72 -7.19 14.01
CA GLY A 8 -4.98 -6.15 13.01
C GLY A 8 -3.82 -5.87 12.08
N PRO A 9 -4.10 -5.27 10.92
CA PRO A 9 -3.13 -5.09 9.86
C PRO A 9 -2.09 -4.05 10.25
N LYS A 10 -0.85 -4.28 9.82
CA LYS A 10 0.20 -3.28 9.73
C LYS A 10 0.55 -3.11 8.26
N TYR A 11 0.48 -1.87 7.78
CA TYR A 11 0.81 -1.53 6.40
C TYR A 11 2.30 -1.20 6.27
N PHE A 12 2.88 -1.61 5.15
CA PHE A 12 4.25 -1.30 4.75
C PHE A 12 4.21 -0.65 3.38
N VAL A 13 5.09 0.32 3.16
CA VAL A 13 5.26 0.99 1.86
C VAL A 13 6.46 0.34 1.18
N GLU A 14 6.23 -0.31 0.05
CA GLU A 14 7.27 -1.01 -0.71
C GLU A 14 7.88 -0.14 -1.81
N ALA A 15 7.08 0.76 -2.40
CA ALA A 15 7.52 1.68 -3.43
C ALA A 15 6.61 2.90 -3.52
N GLU A 16 7.09 3.96 -4.17
CA GLU A 16 6.32 5.15 -4.49
C GLU A 16 6.65 5.66 -5.89
N GLY A 17 5.73 6.40 -6.47
CA GLY A 17 5.89 6.95 -7.82
C GLY A 17 4.70 7.79 -8.23
N LYS A 18 4.57 8.03 -9.52
CA LYS A 18 3.42 8.68 -10.15
C LYS A 18 2.80 7.73 -11.18
N PHE A 19 1.49 7.83 -11.34
CA PHE A 19 0.73 7.08 -12.34
C PHE A 19 -0.49 7.87 -12.79
N ILE A 20 -1.04 7.55 -13.95
CA ILE A 20 -2.34 8.05 -14.36
C ILE A 20 -3.40 7.26 -13.60
N CYS A 21 -4.04 7.91 -12.63
CA CYS A 21 -5.01 7.27 -11.75
C CYS A 21 -6.35 7.05 -12.48
N PRO A 22 -6.91 5.82 -12.53
CA PRO A 22 -8.16 5.52 -13.23
C PRO A 22 -9.38 6.31 -12.71
N ASN A 23 -9.40 6.62 -11.41
CA ASN A 23 -10.48 7.40 -10.80
C ASN A 23 -10.31 8.92 -10.95
N CYS A 24 -9.08 9.43 -10.94
CA CYS A 24 -8.81 10.87 -11.02
C CYS A 24 -8.63 11.35 -12.47
N ASN A 25 -8.39 10.44 -13.41
CA ASN A 25 -8.04 10.71 -14.81
C ASN A 25 -6.89 11.70 -14.98
N PHE A 26 -5.93 11.68 -14.06
CA PHE A 26 -4.76 12.56 -14.09
C PHE A 26 -3.56 11.89 -13.40
N ILE A 27 -2.36 12.42 -13.67
CA ILE A 27 -1.13 11.95 -13.03
C ILE A 27 -1.17 12.31 -11.55
N LYS A 28 -1.11 11.30 -10.69
CA LYS A 28 -1.09 11.44 -9.22
C LYS A 28 0.04 10.61 -8.64
N ARG A 29 0.48 10.98 -7.43
CA ARG A 29 1.41 10.14 -6.65
C ARG A 29 0.69 8.88 -6.15
N TYR A 30 1.37 7.76 -6.17
CA TYR A 30 0.90 6.50 -5.59
C TYR A 30 1.90 5.96 -4.57
N LEU A 31 1.41 5.08 -3.70
CA LEU A 31 2.23 4.21 -2.85
C LEU A 31 1.88 2.76 -3.16
N VAL A 32 2.86 1.91 -3.43
CA VAL A 32 2.69 0.45 -3.40
C VAL A 32 2.77 0.04 -1.94
N LYS A 33 1.68 -0.51 -1.43
CA LYS A 33 1.56 -0.97 -0.05
C LYS A 33 1.35 -2.46 0.01
N THR A 34 1.78 -3.03 1.11
CA THR A 34 1.42 -4.38 1.53
C THR A 34 0.91 -4.31 2.97
N SER A 35 0.15 -5.31 3.40
CA SER A 35 -0.28 -5.43 4.78
C SER A 35 0.07 -6.79 5.35
N LYS A 36 0.45 -6.84 6.61
CA LYS A 36 0.58 -8.10 7.36
C LYS A 36 -0.17 -7.96 8.67
N ASP A 37 -0.94 -8.97 9.04
CA ASP A 37 -1.63 -8.95 10.32
C ASP A 37 -0.65 -9.20 11.47
N TYR A 38 -0.89 -8.54 12.59
CA TYR A 38 -0.14 -8.72 13.82
C TYR A 38 -1.10 -9.04 14.96
N PHE A 39 -0.72 -10.00 15.79
CA PHE A 39 -1.28 -10.16 17.12
C PHE A 39 -0.87 -8.96 17.97
N ARG A 40 -1.86 -8.33 18.57
CA ARG A 40 -1.74 -7.11 19.35
C ARG A 40 -2.15 -7.39 20.79
N LEU A 41 -1.27 -7.07 21.73
CA LEU A 41 -1.56 -7.09 23.16
C LEU A 41 -1.45 -5.67 23.68
N PHE A 42 -2.48 -5.18 24.37
CA PHE A 42 -2.57 -3.78 24.80
C PHE A 42 -2.26 -2.79 23.65
N PHE A 43 -2.80 -3.07 22.46
CA PHE A 43 -2.62 -2.29 21.21
C PHE A 43 -1.21 -2.29 20.62
N ILE A 44 -0.22 -2.92 21.26
CA ILE A 44 1.14 -3.07 20.75
C ILE A 44 1.16 -4.30 19.83
N PRO A 45 1.52 -4.16 18.53
CA PRO A 45 1.69 -5.30 17.65
C PRO A 45 2.96 -6.07 18.03
N LEU A 46 2.80 -7.29 18.53
CA LEU A 46 3.90 -8.11 19.04
C LEU A 46 4.38 -9.12 18.02
N ILE A 47 3.47 -9.93 17.46
CA ILE A 47 3.83 -11.10 16.66
C ILE A 47 3.12 -11.02 15.32
N PRO A 48 3.84 -11.11 14.18
CA PRO A 48 3.21 -11.18 12.87
C PRO A 48 2.48 -12.52 12.72
N ILE A 49 1.26 -12.47 12.19
CA ILE A 49 0.42 -13.64 11.94
C ILE A 49 0.06 -13.71 10.46
N GLY A 50 -0.03 -14.94 9.94
CA GLY A 50 -0.36 -15.19 8.55
C GLY A 50 0.69 -14.67 7.55
N GLU A 51 0.27 -14.62 6.29
CA GLU A 51 1.10 -14.19 5.17
C GLU A 51 0.98 -12.69 4.91
N LYS A 52 1.99 -12.14 4.25
CA LYS A 52 1.98 -10.76 3.77
C LYS A 52 0.98 -10.68 2.61
N SER A 53 0.13 -9.66 2.60
CA SER A 53 -0.80 -9.43 1.50
C SER A 53 -0.06 -9.23 0.19
N GLN A 54 -0.76 -9.49 -0.90
CA GLN A 54 -0.28 -9.05 -2.21
C GLN A 54 -0.12 -7.52 -2.21
N PRO A 55 0.90 -7.00 -2.93
CA PRO A 55 1.09 -5.57 -3.07
C PRO A 55 -0.09 -4.95 -3.82
N PHE A 56 -0.50 -3.77 -3.37
CA PHE A 56 -1.54 -2.98 -4.01
C PHE A 56 -1.09 -1.53 -4.12
N VAL A 57 -1.62 -0.83 -5.11
CA VAL A 57 -1.29 0.56 -5.41
C VAL A 57 -2.37 1.44 -4.81
N GLU A 58 -1.99 2.37 -3.95
CA GLU A 58 -2.90 3.38 -3.38
C GLU A 58 -2.60 4.76 -3.97
N CYS A 59 -3.62 5.40 -4.55
CA CYS A 59 -3.51 6.79 -5.00
C CYS A 59 -3.49 7.71 -3.80
N GLN A 60 -2.48 8.57 -3.72
CA GLN A 60 -2.36 9.51 -2.60
C GLN A 60 -3.35 10.67 -2.65
N HIS A 61 -4.09 10.84 -3.75
CA HIS A 61 -5.14 11.85 -3.88
C HIS A 61 -6.52 11.32 -3.51
N CYS A 62 -7.02 10.27 -4.17
CA CYS A 62 -8.38 9.77 -3.93
C CYS A 62 -8.45 8.55 -3.01
N LYS A 63 -7.31 8.02 -2.54
CA LYS A 63 -7.21 6.88 -1.59
C LYS A 63 -7.83 5.56 -2.04
N ASN A 64 -8.17 5.44 -3.32
CA ASN A 64 -8.56 4.16 -3.92
C ASN A 64 -7.33 3.25 -4.07
N ASN A 65 -7.61 1.95 -4.06
CA ASN A 65 -6.62 0.88 -4.19
C ASN A 65 -6.80 0.14 -5.52
N TRP A 66 -5.70 -0.23 -6.16
CA TRP A 66 -5.68 -1.03 -7.37
C TRP A 66 -4.65 -2.15 -7.29
N HIS A 67 -4.78 -3.14 -8.15
CA HIS A 67 -3.74 -4.14 -8.37
C HIS A 67 -2.48 -3.50 -8.98
N THR A 68 -1.31 -4.06 -8.72
CA THR A 68 -0.02 -3.54 -9.23
C THR A 68 0.05 -3.47 -10.76
N SER A 69 -0.74 -4.27 -11.46
CA SER A 69 -0.88 -4.23 -12.93
C SER A 69 -1.31 -2.87 -13.47
N VAL A 70 -1.92 -1.99 -12.65
CA VAL A 70 -2.26 -0.62 -13.09
C VAL A 70 -1.01 0.23 -13.42
N LEU A 71 0.16 -0.20 -12.96
CA LEU A 71 1.45 0.45 -13.21
C LEU A 71 2.14 -0.07 -14.48
N ASP A 72 1.64 -1.15 -15.09
CA ASP A 72 2.21 -1.67 -16.33
C ASP A 72 2.08 -0.61 -17.43
N GLN A 73 3.22 -0.15 -17.97
CA GLN A 73 3.31 0.96 -18.95
C GLN A 73 2.72 2.30 -18.46
N ASN A 74 2.44 2.44 -17.17
CA ASN A 74 1.83 3.63 -16.55
C ASN A 74 2.55 4.00 -15.24
N ASN A 75 3.82 3.63 -15.13
CA ASN A 75 4.66 3.93 -13.98
C ASN A 75 5.64 5.05 -14.32
N TYR A 76 5.63 6.10 -13.51
CA TYR A 76 6.50 7.25 -13.63
C TYR A 76 7.25 7.48 -12.32
N TYR A 77 8.52 7.86 -12.42
CA TYR A 77 9.29 8.33 -11.27
C TYR A 77 8.71 9.65 -10.72
N LEU A 78 9.14 10.06 -9.53
CA LEU A 78 8.65 11.29 -8.89
C LEU A 78 8.99 12.57 -9.68
N ASP A 79 10.07 12.54 -10.45
CA ASP A 79 10.48 13.60 -11.38
C ASP A 79 9.60 13.66 -12.64
N GLY A 80 8.78 12.64 -12.90
CA GLY A 80 7.88 12.53 -14.04
C GLY A 80 8.44 11.75 -15.23
N THR A 81 9.65 11.19 -15.12
CA THR A 81 10.21 10.32 -16.18
C THR A 81 9.52 8.96 -16.16
N LEU A 82 9.32 8.36 -17.34
CA LEU A 82 8.67 7.05 -17.47
C LEU A 82 9.63 5.95 -16.99
N VAL A 83 9.14 5.05 -16.13
CA VAL A 83 9.90 3.86 -15.72
C VAL A 83 9.94 2.91 -16.90
N THR A 84 11.09 2.84 -17.56
CA THR A 84 11.33 1.87 -18.64
C THR A 84 11.72 0.55 -17.99
N LYS A 85 11.00 -0.52 -18.33
CA LYS A 85 11.27 -1.87 -17.81
C LYS A 85 12.52 -2.47 -18.46
#